data_AF-A0A358GCI6-F1
#
_entry.id   AF-A0A358GCI6-F1
#
_cell.length_a   1.000
_cell.length_b   1.000
_cell.length_c   1.000
_cell.angle_alpha   90.00
_cell.angle_beta   90.00
_cell.angle_gamma   90.00
#
_symmetry.space_group_name_H-M   'P 1'
#
loop_
_entity.id
_entity.type
_entity.pdbx_description
1 polymer ?
#
loop_
_entity_poly.entity_id
_entity_poly.type
_entity_poly.pdbx_seq_one_letter_code
_entity_poly.pdbx_strand_id
1 'polypeptide(L)'
;MRISCSPGFPGSMIGSIEIQPSKFNTGVSHNSEITHHVDPDLVGIPYIEDPEFGSTFDAMKMMKGTFQEEFHVSYDVEFTIDVDNKGYITQFEHTFALERYLDLVRTQSYKVIKTNWKGRSFHVMTYSYMEEVCNPDNVIFKCNHAEDVFVVVELVPYSVGGVVVQPNNVYLHLRALISARDDLYPIDYMCEPDFDLSIEA
;
A
#
# COMPACT_ATOMS: atom_id res chain seq x y z
N MET A 1 7.72 8.98 -4.39
CA MET A 1 6.40 8.50 -3.94
C MET A 1 6.09 9.11 -2.58
N ARG A 2 4.97 9.80 -2.41
CA ARG A 2 4.63 10.40 -1.10
C ARG A 2 3.88 9.40 -0.22
N ILE A 3 4.32 9.28 1.03
CA ILE A 3 3.67 8.49 2.08
C ILE A 3 3.49 9.41 3.29
N SER A 4 2.29 9.94 3.46
CA SER A 4 1.99 10.85 4.56
C SER A 4 1.42 10.14 5.79
N CYS A 5 1.57 10.76 6.95
CA CYS A 5 0.90 10.43 8.20
C CYS A 5 0.63 11.75 8.95
N SER A 6 -0.65 12.10 9.12
CA SER A 6 -1.05 13.36 9.76
C SER A 6 -2.28 13.17 10.66
N PRO A 7 -2.56 14.11 11.59
CA PRO A 7 -3.75 14.03 12.42
C PRO A 7 -5.01 14.02 11.55
N GLY A 8 -5.92 13.08 11.79
CA GLY A 8 -7.18 12.98 11.06
C GLY A 8 -8.37 13.44 11.89
N PHE A 9 -8.78 12.58 12.83
CA PHE A 9 -9.84 12.84 13.81
C PHE A 9 -9.30 12.57 15.22
N PRO A 10 -9.96 13.06 16.29
CA PRO A 10 -9.41 13.01 17.64
C PRO A 10 -8.91 11.60 18.03
N GLY A 11 -7.60 11.47 18.25
CA GLY A 11 -6.93 10.22 18.64
C GLY A 11 -6.47 9.32 17.50
N SER A 12 -6.60 9.73 16.24
CA SER A 12 -6.21 8.92 15.07
C SER A 12 -5.33 9.70 14.09
N MET A 13 -4.40 8.97 13.47
CA MET A 13 -3.63 9.45 12.31
C MET A 13 -4.23 8.87 11.03
N ILE A 14 -4.28 9.68 9.99
CA ILE A 14 -4.61 9.24 8.63
C ILE A 14 -3.32 9.24 7.84
N GLY A 15 -3.06 8.15 7.14
CA GLY A 15 -2.02 8.07 6.15
C GLY A 15 -2.58 8.08 4.74
N SER A 16 -1.83 8.67 3.82
CA SER A 16 -2.11 8.63 2.38
C SER A 16 -0.85 8.20 1.62
N ILE A 17 -1.02 7.38 0.59
CA ILE A 17 0.06 6.91 -0.26
C ILE A 17 -0.25 7.22 -1.72
N GLU A 18 0.55 8.09 -2.33
CA GLU A 18 0.46 8.47 -3.74
C GLU A 18 1.30 7.53 -4.60
N ILE A 19 0.71 6.47 -5.14
CA ILE A 19 1.42 5.39 -5.83
C ILE A 19 1.86 5.79 -7.27
N GLN A 20 1.11 6.67 -7.93
CA GLN A 20 1.49 7.18 -9.26
C GLN A 20 2.11 8.59 -9.17
N PRO A 21 3.10 8.92 -10.02
CA PRO A 21 3.62 10.28 -10.11
C PRO A 21 2.52 11.26 -10.53
N SER A 22 2.19 12.20 -9.66
CA SER A 22 1.25 13.27 -9.97
C SER A 22 2.00 14.57 -10.27
N LYS A 23 1.42 15.41 -11.14
CA LYS A 23 1.91 16.78 -11.39
C LYS A 23 1.86 17.69 -10.15
N PHE A 24 1.21 17.23 -9.08
CA PHE A 24 1.08 17.94 -7.80
C PHE A 24 2.13 17.50 -6.78
N ASN A 25 2.90 16.45 -7.09
CA ASN A 25 4.01 16.01 -6.28
C ASN A 25 5.17 16.99 -6.47
N THR A 26 5.20 18.02 -5.62
CA THR A 26 6.01 19.25 -5.79
C THR A 26 7.37 19.19 -5.10
N GLY A 27 7.81 18.00 -4.68
CA GLY A 27 9.08 17.78 -4.00
C GLY A 27 8.91 17.35 -2.54
N VAL A 28 10.05 17.22 -1.85
CA VAL A 28 10.14 16.74 -0.45
C VAL A 28 9.39 17.69 0.49
N SER A 29 8.61 17.15 1.43
CA SER A 29 8.01 17.94 2.51
C SER A 29 9.10 18.55 3.39
N HIS A 30 9.26 19.87 3.34
CA HIS A 30 10.28 20.58 4.12
C HIS A 30 10.00 20.64 5.63
N ASN A 31 8.79 20.28 6.05
CA ASN A 31 8.34 20.37 7.44
C ASN A 31 8.09 18.98 8.06
N SER A 32 8.43 17.90 7.35
CA SER A 32 8.24 16.54 7.86
C SER A 32 9.03 16.33 9.15
N GLU A 33 8.35 15.83 10.18
CA GLU A 33 8.96 15.50 11.47
C GLU A 33 9.69 14.14 11.44
N ILE A 34 9.67 13.40 10.32
CA ILE A 34 10.09 11.99 10.26
C ILE A 34 11.52 11.75 10.79
N THR A 35 12.47 12.64 10.47
CA THR A 35 13.87 12.51 10.90
C THR A 35 14.11 12.83 12.38
N HIS A 36 13.10 13.37 13.08
CA HIS A 36 13.14 13.47 14.54
C HIS A 36 12.79 12.13 15.23
N HIS A 37 12.15 11.21 14.52
CA HIS A 37 11.61 9.95 15.07
C HIS A 37 12.22 8.68 14.45
N VAL A 38 12.89 8.82 13.31
CA VAL A 38 13.55 7.75 12.56
C VAL A 38 14.94 8.22 12.18
N ASP A 39 15.93 7.32 12.31
CA ASP A 39 17.29 7.58 11.83
C ASP A 39 17.24 7.92 10.32
N PRO A 40 17.80 9.07 9.88
CA PRO A 40 17.81 9.45 8.48
C PRO A 40 18.31 8.35 7.52
N ASP A 41 19.25 7.50 7.95
CA ASP A 41 19.79 6.41 7.12
C ASP A 41 18.76 5.29 6.88
N LEU A 42 17.71 5.22 7.71
CA LEU A 42 16.60 4.27 7.58
C LEU A 42 15.40 4.87 6.83
N VAL A 43 15.38 6.18 6.60
CA VAL A 43 14.30 6.87 5.86
C VAL A 43 14.49 6.65 4.36
N GLY A 44 14.08 5.46 3.89
CA GLY A 44 14.23 5.06 2.49
C GLY A 44 13.38 3.84 2.14
N ILE A 45 13.16 3.63 0.85
CA ILE A 45 12.49 2.44 0.31
C ILE A 45 13.55 1.63 -0.45
N PRO A 46 14.04 0.52 0.11
CA PRO A 46 15.05 -0.27 -0.56
C PRO A 46 14.49 -0.98 -1.79
N TYR A 47 15.35 -1.14 -2.79
CA TYR A 47 15.13 -1.99 -3.95
C TYR A 47 15.82 -3.33 -3.77
N ILE A 48 15.08 -4.42 -3.97
CA ILE A 48 15.56 -5.78 -3.80
C ILE A 48 15.25 -6.58 -5.06
N GLU A 49 16.18 -7.44 -5.48
CA GLU A 49 15.91 -8.47 -6.48
C GLU A 49 15.75 -9.82 -5.78
N ASP A 50 14.55 -10.40 -5.86
CA ASP A 50 14.24 -11.73 -5.35
C ASP A 50 13.33 -12.43 -6.38
N PRO A 51 13.91 -13.24 -7.30
CA PRO A 51 13.16 -13.91 -8.35
C PRO A 51 12.06 -14.87 -7.85
N GLU A 52 12.20 -15.40 -6.63
CA GLU A 52 11.33 -16.44 -6.08
C GLU A 52 10.19 -15.86 -5.22
N PHE A 53 10.28 -14.59 -4.83
CA PHE A 53 9.31 -13.94 -3.96
C PHE A 53 7.86 -14.06 -4.46
N GLY A 54 7.67 -13.99 -5.78
CA GLY A 54 6.39 -14.09 -6.45
C GLY A 54 5.67 -15.42 -6.22
N SER A 55 6.39 -16.50 -5.90
CA SER A 55 5.77 -17.80 -5.55
C SER A 55 4.89 -17.72 -4.30
N THR A 56 5.12 -16.75 -3.42
CA THR A 56 4.28 -16.50 -2.23
C THR A 56 2.83 -16.22 -2.60
N PHE A 57 2.60 -15.57 -3.74
CA PHE A 57 1.27 -15.20 -4.22
C PHE A 57 0.48 -16.38 -4.78
N ASP A 58 1.11 -17.53 -5.04
CA ASP A 58 0.42 -18.71 -5.56
C ASP A 58 -0.47 -19.38 -4.52
N ALA A 59 -0.19 -19.17 -3.22
CA ALA A 59 -1.01 -19.66 -2.12
C ALA A 59 -2.25 -18.79 -1.85
N MET A 60 -2.27 -17.55 -2.36
CA MET A 60 -3.35 -16.60 -2.11
C MET A 60 -4.52 -16.79 -3.07
N LYS A 61 -5.72 -16.47 -2.60
CA LYS A 61 -6.92 -16.55 -3.44
C LYS A 61 -6.97 -15.37 -4.41
N MET A 62 -6.98 -15.65 -5.71
CA MET A 62 -7.30 -14.66 -6.73
C MET A 62 -8.82 -14.44 -6.81
N MET A 63 -9.25 -13.18 -6.75
CA MET A 63 -10.65 -12.80 -6.87
C MET A 63 -11.12 -12.84 -8.34
N LYS A 64 -12.42 -13.06 -8.54
CA LYS A 64 -12.98 -13.26 -9.89
C LYS A 64 -13.11 -11.93 -10.62
N GLY A 65 -13.71 -10.94 -9.97
CA GLY A 65 -13.80 -9.59 -10.49
C GLY A 65 -12.50 -8.82 -10.31
N THR A 66 -12.43 -7.70 -11.01
CA THR A 66 -11.42 -6.68 -10.77
C THR A 66 -11.66 -5.99 -9.43
N PHE A 67 -10.64 -5.28 -8.95
CA PHE A 67 -10.72 -4.44 -7.76
C PHE A 67 -11.98 -3.55 -7.78
N GLN A 68 -12.24 -2.83 -8.88
CA GLN A 68 -13.40 -1.94 -8.99
C GLN A 68 -14.75 -2.68 -9.08
N GLU A 69 -14.81 -3.81 -9.79
CA GLU A 69 -16.05 -4.59 -9.92
C GLU A 69 -16.49 -5.22 -8.60
N GLU A 70 -15.55 -5.45 -7.68
CA GLU A 70 -15.76 -6.10 -6.39
C GLU A 70 -16.04 -5.10 -5.26
N PHE A 71 -15.89 -3.80 -5.53
CA PHE A 71 -16.19 -2.73 -4.57
C PHE A 71 -17.70 -2.67 -4.24
N HIS A 72 -18.02 -2.64 -2.95
CA HIS A 72 -19.38 -2.83 -2.38
C HIS A 72 -20.04 -4.18 -2.69
N VAL A 73 -19.31 -5.15 -3.26
CA VAL A 73 -19.79 -6.52 -3.49
C VAL A 73 -19.11 -7.48 -2.51
N SER A 74 -17.78 -7.47 -2.48
CA SER A 74 -16.99 -8.34 -1.59
C SER A 74 -16.18 -7.58 -0.54
N TYR A 75 -16.04 -6.27 -0.68
CA TYR A 75 -15.36 -5.42 0.29
C TYR A 75 -15.88 -3.98 0.25
N ASP A 76 -15.53 -3.22 1.29
CA ASP A 76 -15.62 -1.77 1.35
C ASP A 76 -14.26 -1.18 1.76
N VAL A 77 -14.11 0.14 1.77
CA VAL A 77 -12.87 0.82 2.16
C VAL A 77 -13.12 1.71 3.38
N GLU A 78 -12.07 1.89 4.20
CA GLU A 78 -12.18 2.78 5.36
C GLU A 78 -12.33 4.26 4.94
N PHE A 79 -11.56 4.66 3.92
CA PHE A 79 -11.57 6.01 3.34
C PHE A 79 -11.66 5.93 1.82
N THR A 80 -10.59 6.31 1.12
CA THR A 80 -10.59 6.47 -0.32
C THR A 80 -9.50 5.60 -0.93
N ILE A 81 -9.84 4.92 -2.02
CA ILE A 81 -8.87 4.34 -2.94
C ILE A 81 -9.17 4.94 -4.32
N ASP A 82 -8.27 5.81 -4.76
CA ASP A 82 -8.39 6.49 -6.05
C ASP A 82 -7.87 5.61 -7.16
N VAL A 83 -8.60 5.62 -8.28
CA VAL A 83 -8.37 4.79 -9.45
C VAL A 83 -8.50 5.64 -10.70
N ASP A 84 -7.60 5.43 -11.65
CA ASP A 84 -7.67 6.10 -12.94
C ASP A 84 -8.82 5.53 -13.82
N ASN A 85 -8.99 6.13 -14.99
CA ASN A 85 -10.03 5.71 -15.94
C ASN A 85 -9.82 4.31 -16.55
N LYS A 86 -8.69 3.65 -16.26
CA LYS A 86 -8.36 2.28 -16.68
C LYS A 86 -8.37 1.29 -15.51
N GLY A 87 -8.76 1.75 -14.31
CA GLY A 87 -8.86 0.94 -13.09
C GLY A 87 -7.54 0.74 -12.34
N TYR A 88 -6.49 1.48 -12.67
CA TYR A 88 -5.23 1.43 -11.94
C TYR A 88 -5.27 2.35 -10.72
N ILE A 89 -4.80 1.86 -9.57
CA ILE A 89 -4.78 2.64 -8.34
C ILE A 89 -3.76 3.77 -8.47
N THR A 90 -4.17 4.98 -8.12
CA THR A 90 -3.32 6.18 -8.11
C THR A 90 -2.93 6.59 -6.70
N GLN A 91 -3.84 6.44 -5.74
CA GLN A 91 -3.66 6.81 -4.34
C GLN A 91 -4.57 5.96 -3.45
N PHE A 92 -4.20 5.78 -2.18
CA PHE A 92 -5.11 5.27 -1.16
C PHE A 92 -4.86 5.89 0.20
N GLU A 93 -5.89 5.90 1.04
CA GLU A 93 -5.90 6.41 2.40
C GLU A 93 -6.23 5.29 3.41
N HIS A 94 -5.69 5.39 4.63
CA HIS A 94 -5.90 4.41 5.70
C HIS A 94 -5.62 5.01 7.08
N THR A 95 -6.35 4.58 8.12
CA THR A 95 -5.98 4.83 9.52
C THR A 95 -4.91 3.85 9.99
N PHE A 96 -3.77 4.36 10.49
CA PHE A 96 -2.88 3.54 11.30
C PHE A 96 -2.38 4.31 12.52
N ALA A 97 -2.01 3.57 13.57
CA ALA A 97 -1.37 4.18 14.74
C ALA A 97 -0.03 4.80 14.34
N LEU A 98 0.28 5.98 14.90
CA LEU A 98 1.55 6.68 14.65
C LEU A 98 2.76 5.75 14.86
N GLU A 99 2.77 4.97 15.94
CA GLU A 99 3.86 4.04 16.21
C GLU A 99 4.04 2.98 15.12
N ARG A 100 2.95 2.52 14.50
CA ARG A 100 3.01 1.56 13.40
C ARG A 100 3.63 2.19 12.17
N TYR A 101 3.27 3.43 11.84
CA TYR A 101 3.90 4.17 10.74
C TYR A 101 5.40 4.27 10.91
N LEU A 102 5.82 4.79 12.07
CA LEU A 102 7.22 4.99 12.38
C LEU A 102 7.98 3.67 12.32
N ASP A 103 7.39 2.59 12.83
CA ASP A 103 7.99 1.27 12.79
C ASP A 103 8.10 0.71 11.37
N LEU A 104 7.08 0.87 10.52
CA LEU A 104 7.15 0.49 9.10
C LEU A 104 8.28 1.22 8.36
N VAL A 105 8.52 2.49 8.67
CA VAL A 105 9.65 3.26 8.11
C VAL A 105 10.98 2.74 8.68
N ARG A 106 11.13 2.63 10.01
CA ARG A 106 12.36 2.17 10.67
C ARG A 106 12.79 0.78 10.21
N THR A 107 11.83 -0.12 10.00
CA THR A 107 12.07 -1.50 9.57
C THR A 107 12.22 -1.63 8.05
N GLN A 108 12.11 -0.52 7.30
CA GLN A 108 12.08 -0.49 5.84
C GLN A 108 11.08 -1.51 5.30
N SER A 109 9.89 -1.57 5.91
CA SER A 109 8.81 -2.46 5.52
C SER A 109 8.19 -2.05 4.19
N TYR A 110 8.21 -0.75 3.87
CA TYR A 110 8.03 -0.27 2.51
C TYR A 110 9.25 -0.62 1.68
N LYS A 111 9.11 -1.48 0.67
CA LYS A 111 10.20 -1.86 -0.23
C LYS A 111 9.68 -2.23 -1.60
N VAL A 112 10.55 -2.10 -2.59
CA VAL A 112 10.31 -2.54 -3.97
C VAL A 112 11.07 -3.83 -4.21
N ILE A 113 10.36 -4.90 -4.58
CA ILE A 113 10.95 -6.22 -4.86
C ILE A 113 10.71 -6.58 -6.31
N LYS A 114 11.77 -6.70 -7.11
CA LYS A 114 11.69 -7.30 -8.43
C LYS A 114 11.65 -8.82 -8.31
N THR A 115 10.64 -9.43 -8.91
CA THR A 115 10.40 -10.87 -8.85
C THR A 115 9.93 -11.41 -10.20
N ASN A 116 9.90 -12.73 -10.33
CA ASN A 116 9.13 -13.42 -11.37
C ASN A 116 7.84 -13.97 -10.75
N TRP A 117 6.74 -13.86 -11.48
CA TRP A 117 5.47 -14.49 -11.12
C TRP A 117 4.69 -14.84 -12.38
N LYS A 118 4.10 -16.05 -12.43
CA LYS A 118 3.37 -16.56 -13.60
C LYS A 118 4.13 -16.43 -14.93
N GLY A 119 5.46 -16.62 -14.90
CA GLY A 119 6.32 -16.55 -16.08
C GLY A 119 6.59 -15.14 -16.62
N ARG A 120 6.25 -14.08 -15.87
CA ARG A 120 6.52 -12.68 -16.19
C ARG A 120 7.27 -12.00 -15.04
N SER A 121 8.08 -10.99 -15.35
CA SER A 121 8.71 -10.15 -14.33
C SER A 121 7.75 -9.08 -13.83
N PHE A 122 7.74 -8.88 -12.51
CA PHE A 122 6.95 -7.87 -11.81
C PHE A 122 7.82 -7.16 -10.78
N HIS A 123 7.39 -5.97 -10.39
CA HIS A 123 7.86 -5.29 -9.19
C HIS A 123 6.73 -5.26 -8.17
N VAL A 124 7.05 -5.65 -6.95
CA VAL A 124 6.13 -5.63 -5.81
C VAL A 124 6.50 -4.46 -4.92
N MET A 125 5.57 -3.54 -4.71
CA MET A 125 5.67 -2.50 -3.70
C MET A 125 4.89 -2.93 -2.46
N THR A 126 5.57 -3.07 -1.33
CA THR A 126 4.96 -3.48 -0.06
C THR A 126 4.51 -2.27 0.76
N TYR A 127 3.38 -2.39 1.45
CA TYR A 127 2.83 -1.34 2.33
C TYR A 127 2.68 -1.82 3.78
N SER A 128 3.27 -2.97 4.12
CA SER A 128 3.18 -3.57 5.44
C SER A 128 4.39 -4.44 5.75
N TYR A 129 4.43 -4.98 6.98
CA TYR A 129 5.41 -5.98 7.37
C TYR A 129 5.36 -7.19 6.45
N MET A 130 6.51 -7.82 6.22
CA MET A 130 6.63 -8.90 5.25
C MET A 130 5.74 -10.09 5.59
N GLU A 131 5.61 -10.44 6.88
CA GLU A 131 4.70 -11.50 7.33
C GLU A 131 3.23 -11.22 7.00
N GLU A 132 2.81 -9.94 7.00
CA GLU A 132 1.45 -9.55 6.65
C GLU A 132 1.26 -9.52 5.13
N VAL A 133 2.29 -9.13 4.36
CA VAL A 133 2.26 -9.19 2.89
C VAL A 133 2.15 -10.62 2.40
N CYS A 134 2.94 -11.52 3.00
CA CYS A 134 3.05 -12.92 2.64
C CYS A 134 1.95 -13.81 3.25
N ASN A 135 0.99 -13.24 3.98
CA ASN A 135 -0.07 -14.01 4.61
C ASN A 135 -0.92 -14.73 3.55
N PRO A 136 -1.02 -16.08 3.57
CA PRO A 136 -1.79 -16.83 2.58
C PRO A 136 -3.30 -16.56 2.63
N ASP A 137 -3.82 -16.03 3.74
CA ASP A 137 -5.22 -15.65 3.88
C ASP A 137 -5.55 -14.33 3.16
N ASN A 138 -4.53 -13.59 2.69
CA ASN A 138 -4.73 -12.46 1.81
C ASN A 138 -5.40 -12.90 0.50
N VAL A 139 -6.09 -11.95 -0.12
CA VAL A 139 -6.67 -12.12 -1.45
C VAL A 139 -5.99 -11.19 -2.45
N ILE A 140 -5.99 -11.59 -3.71
CA ILE A 140 -5.42 -10.80 -4.80
C ILE A 140 -6.54 -10.34 -5.71
N PHE A 141 -6.60 -9.03 -5.96
CA PHE A 141 -7.45 -8.45 -6.99
C PHE A 141 -6.60 -8.04 -8.18
N LYS A 142 -7.15 -8.24 -9.37
CA LYS A 142 -6.64 -7.61 -10.59
C LYS A 142 -7.12 -6.16 -10.61
N CYS A 143 -6.25 -5.21 -10.96
CA CYS A 143 -6.71 -3.84 -11.18
C CYS A 143 -7.66 -3.75 -12.38
N ASN A 144 -7.34 -4.49 -13.45
CA ASN A 144 -8.19 -4.62 -14.62
C ASN A 144 -7.98 -5.97 -15.33
N HIS A 145 -8.66 -6.15 -16.47
CA HIS A 145 -8.62 -7.38 -17.26
C HIS A 145 -7.32 -7.59 -18.06
N ALA A 146 -6.38 -6.65 -18.05
CA ALA A 146 -5.07 -6.82 -18.70
C ALA A 146 -4.10 -7.68 -17.87
N GLU A 147 -4.39 -7.91 -16.59
CA GLU A 147 -3.59 -8.74 -15.68
C GLU A 147 -2.11 -8.32 -15.61
N ASP A 148 -1.86 -7.01 -15.74
CA ASP A 148 -0.54 -6.41 -15.67
C ASP A 148 -0.26 -5.70 -14.34
N VAL A 149 -1.30 -5.46 -13.55
CA VAL A 149 -1.23 -4.89 -12.20
C VAL A 149 -2.26 -5.57 -11.29
N PHE A 150 -1.81 -5.92 -10.09
CA PHE A 150 -2.59 -6.59 -9.06
C PHE A 150 -2.38 -5.91 -7.70
N VAL A 151 -3.31 -6.14 -6.79
CA VAL A 151 -3.18 -5.74 -5.39
C VAL A 151 -3.35 -6.93 -4.47
N VAL A 152 -2.46 -7.03 -3.48
CA VAL A 152 -2.56 -7.98 -2.37
C VAL A 152 -3.24 -7.25 -1.23
N VAL A 153 -4.31 -7.85 -0.71
CA VAL A 153 -5.12 -7.22 0.31
C VAL A 153 -5.52 -8.19 1.40
N GLU A 154 -5.63 -7.66 2.61
CA GLU A 154 -6.29 -8.34 3.71
C GLU A 154 -7.72 -7.84 3.81
N LEU A 155 -8.68 -8.75 3.96
CA LEU A 155 -10.07 -8.41 4.24
C LEU A 155 -10.33 -8.52 5.73
N VAL A 156 -10.42 -7.39 6.41
CA VAL A 156 -10.62 -7.34 7.86
C VAL A 156 -12.08 -7.00 8.20
N PRO A 157 -12.69 -7.61 9.21
CA PRO A 157 -13.99 -7.17 9.69
C PRO A 157 -13.93 -5.70 10.13
N TYR A 158 -14.93 -4.90 9.75
CA TYR A 158 -15.00 -3.51 10.19
C TYR A 158 -15.02 -3.43 11.72
N SER A 159 -14.16 -2.60 12.30
CA SER A 159 -14.19 -2.28 13.73
C SER A 159 -14.11 -0.78 13.99
N VAL A 160 -15.04 -0.23 14.77
CA VAL A 160 -14.97 1.17 15.24
C VAL A 160 -14.24 1.21 16.58
N GLY A 161 -13.05 1.82 16.62
CA GLY A 161 -12.26 1.96 17.85
C GLY A 161 -11.97 0.64 18.56
N GLY A 162 -11.97 -0.48 17.83
CA GLY A 162 -11.80 -1.83 18.38
C GLY A 162 -13.01 -2.41 19.12
N VAL A 163 -14.18 -1.75 19.10
CA VAL A 163 -15.34 -2.13 19.95
C VAL A 163 -16.51 -2.70 19.15
N VAL A 164 -16.84 -2.13 17.99
CA VAL A 164 -18.01 -2.57 17.21
C VAL A 164 -17.56 -3.31 15.96
N VAL A 165 -17.60 -4.64 16.02
CA VAL A 165 -17.30 -5.49 14.86
C VAL A 165 -18.57 -5.69 14.03
N GLN A 166 -18.56 -5.31 12.75
CA GLN A 166 -19.62 -5.66 11.80
C GLN A 166 -19.11 -6.80 10.90
N PRO A 167 -19.29 -8.08 11.29
CA PRO A 167 -18.66 -9.20 10.61
C PRO A 167 -19.11 -9.41 9.15
N ASN A 168 -20.25 -8.82 8.78
CA ASN A 168 -20.76 -8.87 7.40
C ASN A 168 -20.18 -7.75 6.51
N ASN A 169 -19.46 -6.79 7.10
CA ASN A 169 -18.81 -5.70 6.39
C ASN A 169 -17.30 -5.88 6.57
N VAL A 170 -16.61 -6.21 5.48
CA VAL A 170 -15.15 -6.34 5.48
C VAL A 170 -14.53 -5.15 4.78
N TYR A 171 -13.50 -4.60 5.40
CA TYR A 171 -12.68 -3.54 4.84
C TYR A 171 -11.42 -4.11 4.21
N LEU A 172 -11.02 -3.47 3.12
CA LEU A 172 -9.84 -3.80 2.37
C LEU A 172 -8.64 -3.05 2.93
N HIS A 173 -7.67 -3.79 3.44
CA HIS A 173 -6.37 -3.28 3.84
C HIS A 173 -5.34 -3.63 2.77
N LEU A 174 -4.81 -2.61 2.08
CA LEU A 174 -3.82 -2.81 1.03
C LEU A 174 -2.48 -3.26 1.64
N ARG A 175 -1.96 -4.41 1.20
CA ARG A 175 -0.70 -4.98 1.69
C ARG A 175 0.43 -4.82 0.68
N ALA A 176 0.15 -4.98 -0.61
CA ALA A 176 1.12 -4.74 -1.67
C ALA A 176 0.45 -4.40 -3.02
N LEU A 177 1.20 -3.74 -3.88
CA LEU A 177 0.93 -3.60 -5.32
C LEU A 177 1.91 -4.48 -6.09
N ILE A 178 1.43 -5.30 -7.01
CA ILE A 178 2.25 -6.11 -7.92
C ILE A 178 2.07 -5.52 -9.32
N SER A 179 3.12 -4.98 -9.92
CA SER A 179 3.03 -4.27 -11.20
C SER A 179 4.06 -4.76 -12.20
N ALA A 180 3.67 -4.88 -13.46
CA ALA A 180 4.59 -5.02 -14.59
C ALA A 180 4.50 -3.81 -15.54
N ARG A 181 4.14 -2.65 -14.99
CA ARG A 181 3.87 -1.38 -15.67
C ARG A 181 4.73 -0.25 -15.10
N ASP A 182 6.02 -0.30 -15.42
CA ASP A 182 7.00 0.72 -15.03
C ASP A 182 6.67 2.12 -15.60
N ASP A 183 5.82 2.18 -16.64
CA ASP A 183 5.30 3.44 -17.20
C ASP A 183 4.24 4.11 -16.31
N LEU A 184 3.49 3.33 -15.51
CA LEU A 184 2.51 3.84 -14.55
C LEU A 184 3.10 3.94 -13.15
N TYR A 185 4.00 3.02 -12.82
CA TYR A 185 4.57 2.81 -11.50
C TYR A 185 6.11 2.78 -11.60
N PRO A 186 6.76 3.93 -11.89
CA PRO A 186 8.20 3.95 -12.14
C PRO A 186 8.98 3.60 -10.88
N ILE A 187 10.00 2.76 -11.03
CA ILE A 187 10.83 2.31 -9.91
C ILE A 187 11.57 3.48 -9.25
N ASP A 188 12.10 4.41 -10.04
CA ASP A 188 12.76 5.61 -9.52
C ASP A 188 11.80 6.43 -8.64
N TYR A 189 10.53 6.55 -9.05
CA TYR A 189 9.52 7.22 -8.23
C TYR A 189 9.18 6.43 -6.95
N MET A 190 9.10 5.10 -7.02
CA MET A 190 8.78 4.25 -5.85
C MET A 190 9.92 4.21 -4.83
N CYS A 191 11.18 4.19 -5.29
CA CYS A 191 12.37 4.11 -4.45
C CYS A 191 12.83 5.47 -3.91
N GLU A 192 12.24 6.58 -4.39
CA GLU A 192 12.45 7.93 -3.84
C GLU A 192 11.24 8.33 -2.96
N PRO A 193 11.18 7.86 -1.69
CA PRO A 193 10.09 8.24 -0.81
C PRO A 193 10.14 9.71 -0.42
N ASP A 194 8.97 10.30 -0.31
CA ASP A 194 8.71 11.50 0.48
C ASP A 194 7.85 11.07 1.68
N PHE A 195 8.52 10.64 2.76
CA PHE A 195 7.87 10.31 4.01
C PHE A 195 7.51 11.60 4.75
N ASP A 196 6.22 11.93 4.78
CA ASP A 196 5.70 13.17 5.33
C ASP A 196 4.97 12.91 6.65
N LEU A 197 5.56 13.35 7.76
CA LEU A 197 4.98 13.18 9.09
C LEU A 197 4.64 14.54 9.69
N SER A 198 3.37 14.70 10.10
CA SER A 198 2.89 15.83 10.90
C SER A 198 2.27 15.29 12.18
N ILE A 199 2.70 15.77 13.35
CA ILE A 199 2.16 15.33 14.66
C ILE A 199 1.33 16.44 15.31
N GLU A 200 1.57 17.70 14.94
CA GLU A 200 0.78 18.85 15.37
C GLU A 200 -0.39 19.14 14.40
N ALA A 201 -1.51 19.65 14.94
CA ALA A 201 -2.72 20.03 14.20
C ALA A 201 -2.86 21.56 14.08
#